data_AF-A0A4Z2BKL4-F1
#
_entry.id   AF-A0A4Z2BKL4-F1
#
_cell.length_a   1.000
_cell.length_b   1.000
_cell.length_c   1.000
_cell.angle_alpha   90.00
_cell.angle_beta   90.00
_cell.angle_gamma   90.00
#
_symmetry.space_group_name_H-M   'P 1'
#
loop_
_entity.id
_entity.type
_entity.pdbx_description
1 polymer ?
#
loop_
_entity_poly.entity_id
_entity_poly.type
_entity_poly.pdbx_seq_one_letter_code
_entity_poly.pdbx_strand_id
1 'polypeptide(L)'
;MEEHDNMDYFYQQVLQKDVTRRLQVGQDLVDYINDPQRSPDVEQDKPRLDKTVDELTGWVNSSNFKVALLGIDICGAFVDRLGERFRGYLGTVLPALVDRLGDGKDQVRENSQALILRCMEQTASPMYIWERLLPGFKHKNFRSREGICLCLIATLSTYGAQPLSLSKIVPHLCFLTGDQNPQVREVATTTLVDVYRHVGERVRADLAKRGLPAARLQTIFSRFDEAVNSGNMALSPSHDRSFEDDDSVDGNRSSSAQTFKVPKVPKKPADSSAARRPSATSGKLGKYGFDLSLDQMNLHI
;
A
#
# COMPACT_ATOMS: atom_id res chain seq x y z
N MET A 1 16.29 -27.34 21.72
CA MET A 1 16.29 -25.96 21.19
C MET A 1 17.58 -25.35 21.68
N GLU A 2 18.48 -24.95 20.79
CA GLU A 2 19.72 -24.30 21.22
C GLU A 2 19.37 -23.05 22.04
N GLU A 3 20.09 -22.80 23.13
CA GLU A 3 19.82 -21.71 24.09
C GLU A 3 19.87 -20.30 23.44
N HIS A 4 20.27 -20.24 22.18
CA HIS A 4 20.47 -19.04 21.37
C HIS A 4 19.63 -19.00 20.09
N ASP A 5 18.66 -19.90 19.92
CA ASP A 5 17.84 -19.97 18.71
C ASP A 5 16.34 -19.85 18.99
N ASN A 6 15.95 -18.70 19.57
CA ASN A 6 14.57 -18.37 19.92
C ASN A 6 14.39 -16.84 20.03
N MET A 7 13.14 -16.38 20.07
CA MET A 7 12.83 -14.96 20.17
C MET A 7 13.24 -14.30 21.48
N ASP A 8 13.33 -15.02 22.60
CA ASP A 8 13.83 -14.45 23.85
C ASP A 8 15.30 -14.05 23.72
N TYR A 9 16.11 -14.94 23.14
CA TYR A 9 17.50 -14.65 22.82
C TYR A 9 17.63 -13.45 21.89
N PHE A 10 16.91 -13.46 20.76
CA PHE A 10 17.00 -12.39 19.77
C PHE A 10 16.48 -11.05 20.30
N TYR A 11 15.44 -11.05 21.12
CA TYR A 11 14.99 -9.83 21.80
C TYR A 11 16.10 -9.25 22.68
N GLN A 12 16.82 -10.08 23.46
CA GLN A 12 17.98 -9.60 24.24
C GLN A 12 19.10 -9.06 23.35
N GLN A 13 19.27 -9.58 22.13
CA GLN A 13 20.23 -9.04 21.16
C GLN A 13 19.79 -7.68 20.59
N VAL A 14 18.49 -7.51 20.29
CA VAL A 14 17.93 -6.25 19.79
C VAL A 14 18.13 -5.09 20.78
N LEU A 15 18.05 -5.39 22.08
CA LEU A 15 18.27 -4.42 23.17
C LEU A 15 19.73 -3.97 23.33
N GLN A 16 20.71 -4.71 22.79
CA GLN A 16 22.12 -4.34 22.92
C GLN A 16 22.38 -3.01 22.23
N LYS A 17 23.32 -2.21 22.75
CA LYS A 17 23.71 -0.92 22.17
C LYS A 17 25.01 -0.98 21.35
N ASP A 18 25.77 -2.07 21.50
CA ASP A 18 27.03 -2.25 20.78
C ASP A 18 26.79 -2.48 19.28
N VAL A 19 27.33 -1.59 18.45
CA VAL A 19 27.14 -1.61 16.99
C VAL A 19 27.66 -2.92 16.39
N THR A 20 28.83 -3.39 16.82
CA THR A 20 29.45 -4.59 16.29
C THR A 20 28.57 -5.81 16.56
N ARG A 21 28.08 -5.92 17.79
CA ARG A 21 27.17 -6.99 18.20
C ARG A 21 25.87 -6.96 17.39
N ARG A 22 25.26 -5.78 17.23
CA ARG A 22 24.04 -5.60 16.41
C ARG A 22 24.23 -6.11 14.98
N LEU A 23 25.35 -5.76 14.35
CA LEU A 23 25.66 -6.17 12.99
C LEU A 23 25.96 -7.66 12.86
N GLN A 24 26.52 -8.29 13.89
CA GLN A 24 26.76 -9.74 13.90
C GLN A 24 25.45 -10.52 14.00
N VAL A 25 24.59 -10.15 14.95
CA VAL A 25 23.39 -10.93 15.30
C VAL A 25 22.16 -10.59 14.46
N GLY A 26 22.12 -9.40 13.83
CA GLY A 26 20.92 -8.97 13.13
C GLY A 26 20.65 -9.78 11.85
N GLN A 27 21.68 -10.28 11.16
CA GLN A 27 21.47 -11.17 10.02
C GLN A 27 20.89 -12.52 10.48
N ASP A 28 21.40 -13.08 11.57
CA ASP A 28 20.87 -14.31 12.15
C ASP A 28 19.39 -14.15 12.55
N LEU A 29 18.99 -12.96 13.02
CA LEU A 29 17.59 -12.63 13.33
C LEU A 29 16.73 -12.58 12.05
N VAL A 30 17.22 -11.96 10.97
CA VAL A 30 16.51 -11.96 9.68
C VAL A 30 16.28 -13.40 9.21
N ASP A 31 17.32 -14.23 9.23
CA ASP A 31 17.26 -15.62 8.80
C ASP A 31 16.31 -16.44 9.68
N TYR A 32 16.32 -16.21 10.99
CA TYR A 32 15.42 -16.84 11.94
C TYR A 32 13.95 -16.46 11.67
N ILE A 33 13.63 -15.17 11.50
CA ILE A 33 12.24 -14.71 11.23
C ILE A 33 11.73 -15.27 9.90
N ASN A 34 12.60 -15.34 8.89
CA ASN A 34 12.24 -15.81 7.55
C ASN A 34 12.00 -17.32 7.45
N ASP A 35 12.35 -18.11 8.47
CA ASP A 35 12.07 -19.54 8.54
C ASP A 35 10.95 -19.83 9.56
N PRO A 36 9.70 -20.04 9.10
CA PRO A 36 8.58 -20.38 9.97
C PRO A 36 8.73 -21.64 10.82
N GLN A 37 9.55 -22.61 10.38
CA GLN A 37 9.77 -23.86 11.10
C GLN A 37 10.77 -23.65 12.23
N ARG A 38 11.78 -22.81 12.00
CA ARG A 38 12.77 -22.41 13.02
C ARG A 38 12.21 -21.42 14.04
N SER A 39 11.22 -20.61 13.64
CA SER A 39 10.67 -19.51 14.45
C SER A 39 9.18 -19.65 14.83
N PRO A 40 8.77 -20.74 15.52
CA PRO A 40 7.38 -20.94 15.94
C PRO A 40 6.94 -19.99 17.07
N ASP A 41 7.87 -19.33 17.76
CA ASP A 41 7.64 -18.49 18.93
C ASP A 41 7.59 -16.98 18.64
N VAL A 42 7.71 -16.55 17.38
CA VAL A 42 7.60 -15.14 16.94
C VAL A 42 6.37 -14.43 17.49
N GLU A 43 5.22 -15.10 17.44
CA GLU A 43 3.92 -14.52 17.80
C GLU A 43 3.42 -14.98 19.18
N GLN A 44 4.16 -15.85 19.88
CA GLN A 44 3.68 -16.46 21.13
C GLN A 44 3.66 -15.48 22.31
N ASP A 45 4.59 -14.52 22.32
CA ASP A 45 4.66 -13.46 23.33
C ASP A 45 4.46 -12.10 22.65
N LYS A 46 3.21 -11.63 22.65
CA LYS A 46 2.85 -10.33 22.07
C LYS A 46 3.56 -9.16 22.76
N PRO A 47 3.59 -9.03 24.10
CA PRO A 47 4.37 -7.98 24.77
C PRO A 47 5.84 -7.93 24.36
N ARG A 48 6.50 -9.09 24.18
CA ARG A 48 7.89 -9.14 23.68
C ARG A 48 7.98 -8.68 22.23
N LEU A 49 7.08 -9.12 21.37
CA LEU A 49 7.05 -8.70 19.96
C LEU A 49 6.85 -7.18 19.84
N ASP A 50 5.90 -6.62 20.59
CA ASP A 50 5.63 -5.18 20.62
C ASP A 50 6.90 -4.39 20.98
N LYS A 51 7.59 -4.78 22.07
CA LYS A 51 8.87 -4.16 22.47
C LYS A 51 9.99 -4.37 21.45
N THR A 52 10.03 -5.53 20.80
CA THR A 52 11.03 -5.83 19.77
C THR A 52 10.88 -4.87 18.59
N VAL A 53 9.66 -4.68 18.08
CA VAL A 53 9.39 -3.77 16.96
C VAL A 53 9.67 -2.32 17.36
N ASP A 54 9.31 -1.91 18.57
CA ASP A 54 9.62 -0.56 19.08
C ASP A 54 11.14 -0.31 19.09
N GLU A 55 11.94 -1.23 19.62
CA GLU A 55 13.42 -1.10 19.63
C GLU A 55 14.03 -1.09 18.22
N LEU A 56 13.47 -1.87 17.29
CA LEU A 56 13.90 -1.87 15.89
C LEU A 56 13.67 -0.54 15.20
N THR A 57 12.66 0.25 15.60
CA THR A 57 12.54 1.63 15.07
C THR A 57 13.74 2.50 15.46
N GLY A 58 14.35 2.24 16.62
CA GLY A 58 15.62 2.85 17.03
C GLY A 58 16.81 2.37 16.18
N TRP A 59 16.79 1.13 15.69
CA TRP A 59 17.79 0.64 14.73
C TRP A 59 17.61 1.31 13.37
N VAL A 60 16.39 1.33 12.83
CA VAL A 60 16.03 2.03 11.58
C VAL A 60 16.49 3.48 11.62
N ASN A 61 16.30 4.17 12.75
CA ASN A 61 16.69 5.56 12.92
C ASN A 61 18.14 5.80 13.38
N SER A 62 18.97 4.75 13.44
CA SER A 62 20.38 4.86 13.85
C SER A 62 21.17 5.85 12.98
N SER A 63 22.17 6.48 13.59
CA SER A 63 23.16 7.29 12.85
C SER A 63 24.18 6.43 12.10
N ASN A 64 24.31 5.15 12.45
CA ASN A 64 25.12 4.20 11.70
C ASN A 64 24.27 3.61 10.57
N PHE A 65 24.58 3.95 9.32
CA PHE A 65 23.79 3.52 8.17
C PHE A 65 23.70 2.00 8.02
N LYS A 66 24.70 1.22 8.45
CA LYS A 66 24.63 -0.25 8.41
C LYS A 66 23.63 -0.79 9.41
N VAL A 67 23.54 -0.19 10.60
CA VAL A 67 22.53 -0.54 11.60
C VAL A 67 21.14 -0.10 11.14
N ALA A 68 21.02 1.06 10.47
CA ALA A 68 19.77 1.52 9.86
C ALA A 68 19.26 0.55 8.79
N LEU A 69 20.14 0.13 7.86
CA LEU A 69 19.80 -0.87 6.84
C LEU A 69 19.36 -2.19 7.49
N LEU A 70 20.13 -2.70 8.44
CA LEU A 70 19.80 -3.95 9.13
C LEU A 70 18.47 -3.86 9.90
N GLY A 71 18.18 -2.70 10.51
CA GLY A 71 16.89 -2.43 11.15
C GLY A 71 15.73 -2.46 10.14
N ILE A 72 15.92 -1.88 8.96
CA ILE A 72 14.95 -1.93 7.86
C ILE A 72 14.74 -3.37 7.39
N ASP A 73 15.82 -4.15 7.21
CA ASP A 73 15.75 -5.54 6.76
C ASP A 73 15.02 -6.44 7.77
N ILE A 74 15.29 -6.28 9.07
CA ILE A 74 14.57 -7.02 10.13
C ILE A 74 13.09 -6.62 10.16
N CYS A 75 12.76 -5.32 10.01
CA CYS A 75 11.37 -4.89 9.90
C CYS A 75 10.68 -5.49 8.66
N GLY A 76 11.39 -5.60 7.54
CA GLY A 76 10.94 -6.30 6.33
C GLY A 76 10.60 -7.77 6.59
N ALA A 77 11.49 -8.50 7.27
CA ALA A 77 11.25 -9.89 7.65
C ALA A 77 9.98 -10.04 8.52
N PHE A 78 9.76 -9.12 9.47
CA PHE A 78 8.51 -9.11 10.26
C PHE A 78 7.27 -8.81 9.42
N VAL A 79 7.36 -7.87 8.48
CA VAL A 79 6.26 -7.55 7.53
C VAL A 79 5.88 -8.80 6.74
N ASP A 80 6.85 -9.53 6.20
CA ASP A 80 6.59 -10.77 5.45
C ASP A 80 6.04 -11.88 6.33
N ARG A 81 6.62 -12.06 7.53
CA ARG A 81 6.24 -13.14 8.45
C ARG A 81 4.82 -12.97 8.99
N LEU A 82 4.44 -11.73 9.30
CA LEU A 82 3.19 -11.41 9.98
C LEU A 82 2.07 -10.99 9.02
N GLY A 83 2.41 -10.46 7.84
CA GLY A 83 1.45 -9.95 6.86
C GLY A 83 0.49 -8.93 7.48
N GLU A 84 -0.82 -9.13 7.29
CA GLU A 84 -1.85 -8.26 7.88
C GLU A 84 -1.77 -8.14 9.42
N ARG A 85 -1.21 -9.14 10.12
CA ARG A 85 -1.04 -9.08 11.59
C ARG A 85 -0.02 -8.01 11.99
N PHE A 86 0.84 -7.57 11.07
CA PHE A 86 1.76 -6.45 11.29
C PHE A 86 1.05 -5.08 11.33
N ARG A 87 -0.22 -5.00 10.95
CA ARG A 87 -0.95 -3.72 10.79
C ARG A 87 -0.95 -2.84 12.04
N GLY A 88 -0.92 -3.45 13.23
CA GLY A 88 -0.85 -2.73 14.51
C GLY A 88 0.45 -1.95 14.72
N TYR A 89 1.54 -2.36 14.07
CA TYR A 89 2.88 -1.76 14.21
C TYR A 89 3.15 -0.62 13.24
N LEU A 90 2.32 -0.49 12.19
CA LEU A 90 2.50 0.55 11.17
C LEU A 90 2.48 1.98 11.74
N GLY A 91 1.80 2.20 12.87
CA GLY A 91 1.80 3.49 13.57
C GLY A 91 3.17 3.90 14.11
N THR A 92 4.02 2.94 14.46
CA THR A 92 5.38 3.17 14.97
C THR A 92 6.41 3.10 13.85
N VAL A 93 6.25 2.13 12.93
CA VAL A 93 7.25 1.84 11.89
C VAL A 93 7.23 2.85 10.75
N LEU A 94 6.05 3.25 10.25
CA LEU A 94 5.98 4.17 9.11
C LEU A 94 6.64 5.53 9.40
N PRO A 95 6.46 6.19 10.57
CA PRO A 95 7.19 7.41 10.90
C PRO A 95 8.72 7.25 10.82
N ALA A 96 9.27 6.14 11.32
CA ALA A 96 10.72 5.88 11.25
C ALA A 96 11.20 5.71 9.80
N LEU A 97 10.40 5.05 8.94
CA LEU A 97 10.70 4.94 7.51
C LEU A 97 10.63 6.29 6.79
N VAL A 98 9.65 7.15 7.13
CA VAL A 98 9.55 8.51 6.59
C VAL A 98 10.76 9.37 6.98
N ASP A 99 11.28 9.23 8.21
CA ASP A 99 12.55 9.86 8.59
C ASP A 99 13.69 9.38 7.68
N ARG A 100 13.76 8.07 7.41
CA ARG A 100 14.79 7.46 6.57
C ARG A 100 14.68 7.77 5.08
N LEU A 101 13.53 8.20 4.58
CA LEU A 101 13.42 8.78 3.23
C LEU A 101 14.26 10.05 3.07
N GLY A 102 14.71 10.67 4.17
CA GLY A 102 15.59 11.83 4.16
C GLY A 102 17.07 11.54 4.47
N ASP A 103 17.47 10.26 4.49
CA ASP A 103 18.82 9.84 4.89
C ASP A 103 19.91 10.31 3.89
N GLY A 104 21.12 10.52 4.40
CA GLY A 104 22.28 10.93 3.61
C GLY A 104 22.83 9.83 2.70
N LYS A 105 22.44 8.56 2.91
CA LYS A 105 22.80 7.42 2.05
C LYS A 105 21.64 7.01 1.17
N ASP A 106 21.89 6.95 -0.14
CA ASP A 106 20.89 6.60 -1.15
C ASP A 106 20.29 5.21 -0.87
N GLN A 107 21.13 4.23 -0.57
CA GLN A 107 20.71 2.87 -0.16
C GLN A 107 19.69 2.88 0.99
N VAL A 108 19.85 3.74 2.00
CA VAL A 108 18.92 3.80 3.15
C VAL A 108 17.57 4.36 2.70
N ARG A 109 17.58 5.38 1.83
CA ARG A 109 16.34 5.96 1.29
C ARG A 109 15.60 4.95 0.41
N GLU A 110 16.33 4.24 -0.44
CA GLU A 110 15.80 3.22 -1.35
C GLU A 110 15.21 2.03 -0.57
N ASN A 111 15.93 1.48 0.42
CA ASN A 111 15.42 0.38 1.24
C ASN A 111 14.21 0.83 2.08
N SER A 112 14.20 2.07 2.58
CA SER A 112 13.04 2.62 3.29
C SER A 112 11.81 2.71 2.38
N GLN A 113 11.97 3.25 1.16
CA GLN A 113 10.89 3.32 0.18
C GLN A 113 10.39 1.92 -0.21
N ALA A 114 11.30 0.97 -0.43
CA ALA A 114 10.97 -0.41 -0.75
C ALA A 114 10.16 -1.06 0.38
N LEU A 115 10.53 -0.86 1.64
CA LEU A 115 9.77 -1.40 2.77
C LEU A 115 8.39 -0.74 2.91
N ILE A 116 8.26 0.56 2.63
CA ILE A 116 6.95 1.23 2.59
C ILE A 116 6.04 0.57 1.52
N LEU A 117 6.56 0.32 0.31
CA LEU A 117 5.82 -0.35 -0.75
C LEU A 117 5.48 -1.80 -0.38
N ARG A 118 6.40 -2.50 0.29
CA ARG A 118 6.18 -3.87 0.79
C ARG A 118 5.09 -3.93 1.86
N CYS A 119 4.97 -2.91 2.71
CA CYS A 119 3.85 -2.80 3.64
C CYS A 119 2.50 -2.65 2.92
N MET A 120 2.47 -2.02 1.73
CA MET A 120 1.25 -1.92 0.91
C MET A 120 0.85 -3.27 0.30
N GLU A 121 1.84 -4.13 0.04
CA GLU A 121 1.63 -5.47 -0.53
C GLU A 121 1.20 -6.48 0.54
N GLN A 122 1.91 -6.52 1.66
CA GLN A 122 1.79 -7.60 2.65
C GLN A 122 0.86 -7.28 3.83
N THR A 123 0.71 -6.00 4.18
CA THR A 123 0.15 -5.61 5.49
C THR A 123 -1.19 -4.89 5.40
N ALA A 124 -1.33 -3.94 4.48
CA ALA A 124 -2.54 -3.13 4.33
C ALA A 124 -2.62 -2.48 2.95
N SER A 125 -3.81 -2.08 2.52
CA SER A 125 -3.99 -1.46 1.20
C SER A 125 -3.14 -0.19 1.00
N PRO A 126 -2.77 0.15 -0.27
CA PRO A 126 -2.02 1.36 -0.57
C PRO A 126 -2.59 2.62 0.08
N MET A 127 -3.91 2.83 0.01
CA MET A 127 -4.54 4.00 0.64
C MET A 127 -4.37 4.01 2.16
N TYR A 128 -4.49 2.87 2.85
CA TYR A 128 -4.35 2.81 4.31
C TYR A 128 -2.93 3.22 4.75
N ILE A 129 -1.91 2.85 3.98
CA ILE A 129 -0.54 3.30 4.19
C ILE A 129 -0.43 4.80 3.88
N TRP A 130 -0.96 5.26 2.75
CA TRP A 130 -0.90 6.66 2.34
C TRP A 130 -1.55 7.62 3.34
N GLU A 131 -2.67 7.27 3.97
CA GLU A 131 -3.29 8.08 5.03
C GLU A 131 -2.32 8.35 6.20
N ARG A 132 -1.39 7.43 6.47
CA ARG A 132 -0.36 7.57 7.50
C ARG A 132 0.91 8.28 7.00
N LEU A 133 1.14 8.30 5.69
CA LEU A 133 2.26 9.00 5.07
C LEU A 133 1.98 10.50 4.82
N LEU A 134 0.71 10.94 4.82
CA LEU A 134 0.34 12.34 4.57
C LEU A 134 1.10 13.37 5.43
N PRO A 135 1.36 13.14 6.74
CA PRO A 135 2.17 14.07 7.53
C PRO A 135 3.59 14.26 6.99
N GLY A 136 4.14 13.28 6.27
CA GLY A 136 5.47 13.32 5.65
C GLY A 136 5.65 14.45 4.64
N PHE A 137 4.58 14.90 3.97
CA PHE A 137 4.62 16.08 3.09
C PHE A 137 4.99 17.37 3.85
N LYS A 138 4.84 17.42 5.18
CA LYS A 138 5.19 18.57 6.02
C LYS A 138 6.45 18.32 6.86
N HIS A 139 7.23 17.29 6.53
CA HIS A 139 8.41 16.92 7.31
C HIS A 139 9.47 18.04 7.34
N LYS A 140 10.18 18.20 8.46
CA LYS A 140 11.18 19.27 8.65
C LYS A 140 12.37 19.14 7.69
N ASN A 141 12.81 17.92 7.42
CA ASN A 141 13.89 17.63 6.48
C ASN A 141 13.35 17.66 5.04
N PHE A 142 13.91 18.52 4.20
CA PHE A 142 13.50 18.65 2.80
C PHE A 142 13.67 17.36 2.02
N ARG A 143 14.70 16.55 2.33
CA ARG A 143 14.94 15.26 1.68
C ARG A 143 13.84 14.26 1.98
N SER A 144 13.27 14.25 3.18
CA SER A 144 12.12 13.39 3.47
C SER A 144 10.87 13.85 2.73
N ARG A 145 10.65 15.17 2.57
CA ARG A 145 9.54 15.70 1.75
C ARG A 145 9.70 15.28 0.29
N GLU A 146 10.91 15.40 -0.25
CA GLU A 146 11.28 14.87 -1.57
C GLU A 146 11.05 13.37 -1.67
N GLY A 147 11.54 12.60 -0.69
CA GLY A 147 11.41 11.14 -0.66
C GLY A 147 9.95 10.67 -0.58
N ILE A 148 9.06 11.40 0.09
CA ILE A 148 7.61 11.12 0.08
C ILE A 148 7.03 11.30 -1.33
N CYS A 149 7.40 12.36 -2.05
CA CYS A 149 6.99 12.56 -3.44
C CYS A 149 7.48 11.41 -4.34
N LEU A 150 8.75 11.01 -4.21
CA LEU A 150 9.31 9.87 -4.93
C LEU A 150 8.60 8.55 -4.58
N CYS A 151 8.23 8.36 -3.31
CA CYS A 151 7.45 7.20 -2.87
C CYS A 151 6.06 7.16 -3.51
N LEU A 152 5.42 8.32 -3.76
CA LEU A 152 4.16 8.39 -4.50
C LEU A 152 4.34 8.01 -5.97
N ILE A 153 5.40 8.49 -6.62
CA ILE A 153 5.72 8.09 -8.00
C ILE A 153 5.91 6.57 -8.08
N ALA A 154 6.67 5.99 -7.14
CA ALA A 154 6.86 4.55 -7.08
C ALA A 154 5.53 3.81 -6.83
N THR A 155 4.69 4.31 -5.91
CA THR A 155 3.36 3.73 -5.64
C THR A 155 2.49 3.72 -6.91
N LEU A 156 2.42 4.85 -7.63
CA LEU A 156 1.64 4.97 -8.85
C LEU A 156 2.16 4.03 -9.95
N SER A 157 3.48 3.89 -10.05
CA SER A 157 4.11 2.97 -11.01
C SER A 157 3.81 1.51 -10.70
N THR A 158 3.78 1.12 -9.42
CA THR A 158 3.53 -0.27 -8.98
C THR A 158 2.05 -0.63 -8.98
N TYR A 159 1.19 0.24 -8.45
CA TYR A 159 -0.21 -0.07 -8.14
C TYR A 159 -1.23 0.70 -8.99
N GLY A 160 -0.78 1.66 -9.80
CA GLY A 160 -1.65 2.60 -10.49
C GLY A 160 -2.36 3.58 -9.54
N ALA A 161 -3.26 4.38 -10.11
CA ALA A 161 -4.05 5.36 -9.35
C ALA A 161 -5.30 4.78 -8.67
N GLN A 162 -5.83 3.66 -9.17
CA GLN A 162 -7.10 3.08 -8.70
C GLN A 162 -7.17 2.84 -7.17
N PRO A 163 -6.13 2.28 -6.52
CA PRO A 163 -6.20 2.02 -5.08
C PRO A 163 -5.95 3.28 -4.21
N LEU A 164 -5.83 4.48 -4.80
CA LEU A 164 -5.53 5.72 -4.10
C LEU A 164 -6.65 6.75 -4.25
N SER A 165 -7.05 7.36 -3.13
CA SER A 165 -7.87 8.57 -3.15
C SER A 165 -7.00 9.80 -3.42
N LEU A 166 -6.63 10.01 -4.68
CA LEU A 166 -5.70 11.08 -5.08
C LEU A 166 -6.18 12.50 -4.71
N SER A 167 -7.49 12.74 -4.59
CA SER A 167 -8.05 14.00 -4.08
C SER A 167 -7.57 14.36 -2.66
N LYS A 168 -7.23 13.37 -1.83
CA LYS A 168 -6.64 13.58 -0.50
C LYS A 168 -5.15 13.93 -0.57
N ILE A 169 -4.44 13.52 -1.62
CA ILE A 169 -2.98 13.64 -1.74
C ILE A 169 -2.57 14.89 -2.54
N VAL A 170 -3.25 15.16 -3.66
CA VAL A 170 -3.00 16.32 -4.54
C VAL A 170 -2.89 17.66 -3.80
N PRO A 171 -3.73 18.00 -2.80
CA PRO A 171 -3.58 19.25 -2.04
C PRO A 171 -2.19 19.41 -1.42
N HIS A 172 -1.58 18.32 -0.94
CA HIS A 172 -0.25 18.32 -0.35
C HIS A 172 0.84 18.56 -1.41
N LEU A 173 0.70 17.94 -2.59
CA LEU A 173 1.61 18.19 -3.71
C LEU A 173 1.54 19.65 -4.18
N CYS A 174 0.33 20.19 -4.33
CA CYS A 174 0.12 21.60 -4.66
C CYS A 174 0.80 22.54 -3.65
N PHE A 175 0.73 22.22 -2.35
CA PHE A 175 1.48 22.97 -1.34
C PHE A 175 3.00 22.90 -1.58
N LEU A 176 3.54 21.70 -1.84
CA LEU A 176 4.98 21.50 -2.06
C LEU A 176 5.53 22.12 -3.34
N THR A 177 4.71 22.39 -4.35
CA THR A 177 5.15 23.18 -5.51
C THR A 177 5.61 24.60 -5.13
N GLY A 178 5.28 25.07 -3.91
CA GLY A 178 5.74 26.33 -3.33
C GLY A 178 6.76 26.17 -2.21
N ASP A 179 7.38 25.00 -2.06
CA ASP A 179 8.36 24.73 -0.99
C ASP A 179 9.57 25.68 -1.07
N GLN A 180 10.19 25.98 0.07
CA GLN A 180 11.39 26.81 0.14
C GLN A 180 12.57 26.15 -0.60
N ASN A 181 12.65 24.82 -0.58
CA ASN A 181 13.70 24.07 -1.23
C ASN A 181 13.35 23.79 -2.72
N PRO A 182 14.23 24.16 -3.68
CA PRO A 182 13.98 23.97 -5.11
C PRO A 182 13.81 22.51 -5.53
N GLN A 183 14.53 21.56 -4.90
CA GLN A 183 14.40 20.14 -5.24
C GLN A 183 13.01 19.61 -4.88
N VAL A 184 12.46 20.05 -3.74
CA VAL A 184 11.11 19.68 -3.31
C VAL A 184 10.06 20.26 -4.26
N ARG A 185 10.25 21.49 -4.77
CA ARG A 185 9.34 22.07 -5.78
C ARG A 185 9.37 21.29 -7.09
N GLU A 186 10.56 20.91 -7.57
CA GLU A 186 10.70 20.15 -8.81
C GLU A 186 10.07 18.77 -8.68
N VAL A 187 10.43 18.00 -7.65
CA VAL A 187 9.88 16.64 -7.47
C VAL A 187 8.38 16.65 -7.23
N ALA A 188 7.82 17.66 -6.54
CA ALA A 188 6.38 17.80 -6.38
C ALA A 188 5.68 18.08 -7.72
N THR A 189 6.30 18.91 -8.58
CA THR A 189 5.80 19.18 -9.94
C THR A 189 5.84 17.91 -10.78
N THR A 190 6.96 17.18 -10.76
CA THR A 190 7.08 15.88 -11.44
C THR A 190 6.04 14.89 -10.93
N THR A 191 5.83 14.81 -9.61
CA THR A 191 4.84 13.92 -9.01
C THR A 191 3.40 14.27 -9.44
N LEU A 192 3.07 15.56 -9.59
CA LEU A 192 1.79 15.99 -10.17
C LEU A 192 1.65 15.56 -11.63
N VAL A 193 2.74 15.57 -12.41
CA VAL A 193 2.75 15.05 -13.79
C VAL A 193 2.48 13.55 -13.79
N ASP A 194 3.09 12.77 -12.89
CA ASP A 194 2.80 11.34 -12.77
C ASP A 194 1.34 11.08 -12.37
N VAL A 195 0.81 11.82 -11.41
CA VAL A 195 -0.64 11.79 -11.09
C VAL A 195 -1.49 12.10 -12.33
N TYR A 196 -1.12 13.12 -13.11
CA TYR A 196 -1.80 13.47 -14.36
C TYR A 196 -1.71 12.36 -15.41
N ARG A 197 -0.58 11.65 -15.55
CA ARG A 197 -0.46 10.50 -16.47
C ARG A 197 -1.47 9.40 -16.17
N HIS A 198 -1.80 9.20 -14.90
CA HIS A 198 -2.75 8.17 -14.45
C HIS A 198 -4.22 8.63 -14.39
N VAL A 199 -4.51 9.92 -14.38
CA VAL A 199 -5.88 10.44 -14.14
C VAL A 199 -6.38 11.39 -15.25
N GLY A 200 -5.45 12.06 -15.94
CA GLY A 200 -5.71 12.94 -17.07
C GLY A 200 -6.32 14.28 -16.66
N GLU A 201 -7.16 14.82 -17.54
CA GLU A 201 -7.63 16.21 -17.53
C GLU A 201 -8.41 16.61 -16.26
N ARG A 202 -8.96 15.63 -15.53
CA ARG A 202 -9.58 15.87 -14.23
C ARG A 202 -8.62 16.49 -13.22
N VAL A 203 -7.34 16.11 -13.24
CA VAL A 203 -6.31 16.71 -12.38
C VAL A 203 -6.09 18.18 -12.77
N ARG A 204 -6.06 18.49 -14.07
CA ARG A 204 -5.94 19.86 -14.55
C ARG A 204 -7.11 20.72 -14.05
N ALA A 205 -8.34 20.22 -14.20
CA ALA A 205 -9.55 20.91 -13.78
C ALA A 205 -9.61 21.14 -12.26
N ASP A 206 -9.14 20.17 -11.45
CA ASP A 206 -9.03 20.30 -10.01
C ASP A 206 -7.99 21.36 -9.62
N LEU A 207 -6.78 21.32 -10.20
CA LEU A 207 -5.72 22.29 -9.94
C LEU A 207 -6.12 23.73 -10.28
N ALA A 208 -6.88 23.93 -11.36
CA ALA A 208 -7.37 25.25 -11.77
C ALA A 208 -8.25 25.92 -10.71
N LYS A 209 -8.93 25.14 -9.86
CA LYS A 209 -9.83 25.64 -8.80
C LYS A 209 -9.13 25.89 -7.47
N ARG A 210 -7.87 25.47 -7.32
CA ARG A 210 -7.14 25.48 -6.02
C ARG A 210 -6.45 26.80 -5.67
N GLY A 211 -6.61 27.84 -6.50
CA GLY A 211 -6.08 29.17 -6.19
C GLY A 211 -4.54 29.27 -6.19
N LEU A 212 -3.86 28.41 -6.95
CA LEU A 212 -2.41 28.50 -7.13
C LEU A 212 -2.02 29.78 -7.89
N PRO A 213 -0.83 30.37 -7.64
CA PRO A 213 -0.35 31.51 -8.43
C PRO A 213 -0.31 31.20 -9.92
N ALA A 214 -0.76 32.13 -10.77
CA ALA A 214 -0.92 31.91 -12.21
C ALA A 214 0.35 31.39 -12.90
N ALA A 215 1.52 31.98 -12.59
CA ALA A 215 2.81 31.54 -13.14
C ALA A 215 3.12 30.08 -12.80
N ARG A 216 2.80 29.65 -11.57
CA ARG A 216 3.03 28.27 -11.13
C ARG A 216 2.10 27.29 -11.83
N LEU A 217 0.82 27.67 -11.96
CA LEU A 217 -0.17 26.88 -12.66
C LEU A 217 0.21 26.69 -14.14
N GLN A 218 0.68 27.76 -14.79
CA GLN A 218 1.18 27.71 -16.16
C GLN A 218 2.37 26.74 -16.31
N THR A 219 3.33 26.75 -15.39
CA THR A 219 4.45 25.80 -15.40
C THR A 219 3.95 24.36 -15.29
N ILE A 220 3.03 24.07 -14.37
CA ILE A 220 2.49 22.72 -14.19
C ILE A 220 1.73 22.27 -15.44
N PHE A 221 0.90 23.13 -16.01
CA PHE A 221 0.11 22.80 -17.20
C PHE A 221 0.98 22.58 -18.45
N SER A 222 2.06 23.36 -18.61
CA SER A 222 3.05 23.10 -19.67
C SER A 222 3.66 21.70 -19.53
N ARG A 223 4.01 21.28 -18.30
CA ARG A 223 4.53 19.92 -18.05
C ARG A 223 3.48 18.83 -18.31
N PHE A 224 2.20 19.11 -18.08
CA PHE A 224 1.11 18.20 -18.47
C PHE A 224 1.02 18.06 -19.99
N ASP A 225 1.09 19.17 -20.73
CA ASP A 225 1.06 19.16 -22.20
C ASP A 225 2.26 18.40 -22.78
N GLU A 226 3.46 18.59 -22.22
CA GLU A 226 4.66 17.81 -22.55
C GLU A 226 4.48 16.30 -22.31
N ALA A 227 3.83 15.93 -21.20
CA ALA A 227 3.55 14.52 -20.89
C ALA A 227 2.56 13.89 -21.89
N VAL A 228 1.55 14.63 -22.34
CA VAL A 228 0.64 14.18 -23.40
C VAL A 228 1.39 14.03 -24.73
N ASN A 229 2.15 15.05 -25.13
CA ASN A 229 2.84 15.09 -26.42
C ASN A 229 3.93 14.02 -26.55
N SER A 230 4.52 13.60 -25.43
CA SER A 230 5.51 12.51 -25.40
C SER A 230 4.90 11.11 -25.47
N GLY A 231 3.56 10.98 -25.43
CA GLY A 231 2.88 9.68 -25.46
C GLY A 231 3.01 8.86 -24.17
N ASN A 232 3.57 9.44 -23.11
CA ASN A 232 3.86 8.76 -21.84
C ASN A 232 2.66 8.79 -20.87
N MET A 233 1.43 8.63 -21.36
CA MET A 233 0.23 8.58 -20.52
C MET A 233 -0.01 7.15 -20.05
N ALA A 234 -0.29 6.96 -18.76
CA ALA A 234 -0.55 5.64 -18.16
C ALA A 234 -2.00 5.17 -18.35
N LEU A 235 -2.92 6.10 -18.63
CA LEU A 235 -4.30 5.79 -18.95
C LEU A 235 -4.40 5.04 -20.29
N SER A 236 -4.89 3.80 -20.25
CA SER A 236 -5.49 3.18 -21.44
C SER A 236 -6.85 3.84 -21.72
N PRO A 237 -7.30 3.99 -22.99
CA PRO A 237 -8.54 4.71 -23.33
C PRO A 237 -9.86 4.11 -22.81
N SER A 238 -9.84 3.19 -21.84
CA SER A 238 -11.05 2.57 -21.30
C SER A 238 -10.90 2.32 -19.80
N HIS A 239 -11.93 2.68 -19.03
CA HIS A 239 -12.12 2.46 -17.58
C HIS A 239 -11.77 3.65 -16.67
N ASP A 240 -12.62 4.66 -16.77
CA ASP A 240 -12.74 5.71 -15.77
C ASP A 240 -13.74 5.29 -14.69
N ARG A 241 -13.25 4.73 -13.56
CA ARG A 241 -14.07 4.40 -12.37
C ARG A 241 -13.38 4.59 -11.00
N SER A 242 -12.30 5.36 -10.92
CA SER A 242 -11.69 5.72 -9.62
C SER A 242 -11.89 7.18 -9.26
N PHE A 243 -13.15 7.56 -9.13
CA PHE A 243 -13.58 8.76 -8.41
C PHE A 243 -15.10 8.63 -8.18
N GLU A 244 -15.52 7.67 -7.35
CA GLU A 244 -16.93 7.60 -6.97
C GLU A 244 -17.20 8.56 -5.80
N ASP A 245 -18.09 9.53 -6.07
CA ASP A 245 -18.72 10.43 -5.10
C ASP A 245 -19.57 9.61 -4.11
N ASP A 246 -19.15 9.56 -2.85
CA ASP A 246 -20.02 9.23 -1.72
C ASP A 246 -20.58 10.53 -1.14
N ASP A 247 -21.54 11.12 -1.85
CA ASP A 247 -22.37 12.20 -1.34
C ASP A 247 -23.80 12.00 -1.82
N SER A 248 -24.57 11.22 -1.06
CA SER A 248 -26.04 11.27 -1.12
C SER A 248 -26.62 11.07 0.27
N VAL A 249 -26.81 12.20 0.95
CA VAL A 249 -27.61 12.33 2.16
C VAL A 249 -29.01 12.84 1.78
N ASP A 250 -30.01 12.20 2.41
CA ASP A 250 -31.43 12.56 2.55
C ASP A 250 -32.40 12.45 1.36
N GLY A 251 -33.57 11.84 1.64
CA GLY A 251 -34.79 12.16 0.88
C GLY A 251 -35.86 11.08 0.77
N ASN A 252 -36.52 10.75 1.88
CA ASN A 252 -37.82 10.09 1.89
C ASN A 252 -38.82 10.69 0.86
N ARG A 253 -39.41 9.87 -0.03
CA ARG A 253 -40.80 10.04 -0.54
C ARG A 253 -41.26 8.85 -1.38
N SER A 254 -42.19 8.08 -0.81
CA SER A 254 -43.11 7.20 -1.55
C SER A 254 -44.25 8.00 -2.16
N SER A 255 -44.71 7.67 -3.38
CA SER A 255 -46.14 7.64 -3.75
C SER A 255 -46.39 7.19 -5.21
N SER A 256 -47.19 6.11 -5.33
CA SER A 256 -48.24 5.79 -6.34
C SER A 256 -47.88 5.79 -7.84
N ALA A 257 -48.35 4.88 -8.71
CA ALA A 257 -49.60 4.11 -8.83
C ALA A 257 -49.33 2.95 -9.86
N GLN A 258 -50.11 1.90 -10.12
CA GLN A 258 -51.52 1.59 -9.96
C GLN A 258 -51.69 0.05 -10.13
N THR A 259 -52.66 -0.51 -9.42
CA THR A 259 -53.03 -1.94 -9.39
C THR A 259 -54.17 -2.21 -10.39
N PHE A 260 -54.12 -3.32 -11.13
CA PHE A 260 -55.32 -3.94 -11.74
C PHE A 260 -55.48 -5.38 -11.23
N LYS A 261 -56.71 -5.70 -10.77
CA LYS A 261 -57.10 -6.97 -10.13
C LYS A 261 -57.83 -7.92 -11.10
N VAL A 262 -57.64 -9.20 -10.77
CA VAL A 262 -58.14 -10.49 -11.28
C VAL A 262 -59.67 -10.66 -11.24
N PRO A 263 -60.25 -11.64 -11.99
CA PRO A 263 -61.34 -12.46 -11.43
C PRO A 263 -61.05 -13.98 -11.45
N LYS A 264 -61.62 -14.70 -10.47
CA LYS A 264 -61.27 -16.09 -10.08
C LYS A 264 -62.52 -17.02 -10.04
N VAL A 265 -62.25 -18.32 -10.28
CA VAL A 265 -62.92 -19.60 -9.89
C VAL A 265 -64.23 -20.04 -10.59
N PRO A 266 -64.55 -21.38 -10.74
CA PRO A 266 -64.68 -22.40 -9.66
C PRO A 266 -63.96 -23.76 -9.87
N LYS A 267 -64.02 -24.64 -8.83
CA LYS A 267 -63.22 -25.86 -8.56
C LYS A 267 -63.89 -27.22 -8.95
N LYS A 268 -63.03 -28.20 -9.31
CA LYS A 268 -62.98 -29.68 -9.00
C LYS A 268 -64.04 -30.65 -9.61
N PRO A 269 -63.81 -31.99 -9.73
CA PRO A 269 -62.95 -32.88 -8.92
C PRO A 269 -62.02 -33.88 -9.67
N ALA A 270 -61.45 -34.82 -8.91
CA ALA A 270 -60.29 -35.69 -9.12
C ALA A 270 -60.40 -36.78 -10.20
N ASP A 271 -59.25 -37.31 -10.66
CA ASP A 271 -58.94 -38.74 -10.47
C ASP A 271 -57.46 -39.10 -10.70
N SER A 272 -57.09 -40.21 -10.07
CA SER A 272 -55.79 -40.81 -9.80
C SER A 272 -55.13 -41.54 -10.98
N SER A 273 -53.80 -41.58 -11.02
CA SER A 273 -53.05 -42.84 -11.23
C SER A 273 -51.55 -42.69 -10.97
N ALA A 274 -51.00 -43.68 -10.30
CA ALA A 274 -49.63 -43.81 -9.85
C ALA A 274 -48.68 -44.39 -10.92
N ALA A 275 -47.39 -44.05 -10.86
CA ALA A 275 -46.29 -44.98 -11.15
C ALA A 275 -44.91 -44.45 -10.68
N ARG A 276 -44.41 -45.08 -9.61
CA ARG A 276 -43.05 -45.61 -9.38
C ARG A 276 -41.78 -44.77 -9.68
N ARG A 277 -41.07 -44.49 -8.57
CA ARG A 277 -39.60 -44.42 -8.33
C ARG A 277 -38.84 -45.71 -8.77
N PRO A 278 -37.48 -45.82 -8.79
CA PRO A 278 -36.51 -45.12 -7.91
C PRO A 278 -35.12 -44.69 -8.46
N SER A 279 -34.53 -43.79 -7.66
CA SER A 279 -33.11 -43.53 -7.28
C SER A 279 -31.95 -44.35 -7.88
N ALA A 280 -30.85 -43.64 -8.19
CA ALA A 280 -29.49 -44.08 -7.89
C ALA A 280 -28.56 -42.88 -7.62
N THR A 281 -27.61 -43.12 -6.72
CA THR A 281 -26.70 -42.23 -5.99
C THR A 281 -25.32 -42.07 -6.64
N SER A 282 -24.63 -41.00 -6.18
CA SER A 282 -23.16 -40.85 -6.00
C SER A 282 -22.30 -40.32 -7.15
N GLY A 283 -21.45 -39.33 -6.84
CA GLY A 283 -20.19 -39.13 -7.57
C GLY A 283 -19.51 -37.75 -7.55
N LYS A 284 -18.86 -37.42 -6.42
CA LYS A 284 -17.57 -36.70 -6.27
C LYS A 284 -17.33 -35.23 -6.70
N LEU A 285 -16.86 -34.50 -5.67
CA LEU A 285 -15.86 -33.41 -5.60
C LEU A 285 -14.98 -33.16 -6.84
N GLY A 286 -14.88 -31.88 -7.23
CA GLY A 286 -13.77 -31.30 -7.99
C GLY A 286 -13.08 -30.20 -7.18
N LYS A 287 -11.80 -30.40 -6.87
CA LYS A 287 -10.86 -29.39 -6.33
C LYS A 287 -10.39 -28.51 -7.49
N TYR A 288 -10.36 -27.19 -7.30
CA TYR A 288 -9.53 -26.29 -8.11
C TYR A 288 -8.29 -25.91 -7.29
N GLY A 289 -7.13 -26.41 -7.73
CA GLY A 289 -5.83 -25.85 -7.41
C GLY A 289 -5.32 -25.12 -8.64
N PHE A 290 -4.77 -23.92 -8.45
CA PHE A 290 -3.97 -23.24 -9.46
C PHE A 290 -2.56 -23.09 -8.90
N ASP A 291 -1.66 -23.80 -9.56
CA ASP A 291 -0.21 -23.75 -9.45
C ASP A 291 0.27 -23.04 -10.72
N LEU A 292 1.02 -21.95 -10.58
CA LEU A 292 1.61 -21.22 -11.71
C LEU A 292 3.10 -21.07 -11.45
N SER A 293 3.85 -22.00 -12.01
CA SER A 293 5.31 -21.98 -12.15
C SER A 293 5.72 -20.93 -13.17
N LEU A 294 6.71 -20.13 -12.79
CA LEU A 294 7.67 -19.50 -13.70
C LEU A 294 8.32 -20.59 -14.56
N ASP A 295 8.26 -20.44 -15.88
CA ASP A 295 9.36 -20.70 -16.82
C ASP A 295 8.83 -20.58 -18.24
N GLN A 296 9.28 -19.55 -18.97
CA GLN A 296 9.55 -19.55 -20.42
C GLN A 296 9.61 -18.10 -20.91
N MET A 297 10.82 -17.54 -20.98
CA MET A 297 11.18 -16.59 -22.04
C MET A 297 12.69 -16.57 -22.20
N ASN A 298 13.17 -17.62 -22.88
CA ASN A 298 14.46 -17.63 -23.56
C ASN A 298 14.23 -18.45 -24.84
N LEU A 299 14.30 -17.80 -26.01
CA LEU A 299 15.04 -18.26 -27.20
C LEU A 299 14.73 -17.40 -28.45
N HIS A 300 15.82 -16.83 -29.02
CA HIS A 300 16.13 -16.57 -30.45
C HIS A 300 15.32 -15.44 -31.13
N ILE A 301 15.92 -14.39 -31.71
CA ILE A 301 17.18 -14.22 -32.48
C ILE A 301 17.77 -12.84 -32.16
#